data_AF-A0A8K0VUV1-F1
#
_entry.id   AF-A0A8K0VUV1-F1
#
_cell.length_a   1.000
_cell.length_b   1.000
_cell.length_c   1.000
_cell.angle_alpha   90.00
_cell.angle_beta   90.00
_cell.angle_gamma   90.00
#
_symmetry.space_group_name_H-M   'P 1'
#
loop_
_entity.id
_entity.type
_entity.pdbx_description
1 polymer ?
#
loop_
_entity_poly.entity_id
_entity_poly.type
_entity_poly.pdbx_seq_one_letter_code
_entity_poly.pdbx_strand_id
1 'polypeptide(L)'
;MRFSHVLSTALLAATSYAADESSSPNASGAAAEDPIPVGALWTAKWDTVALQPYTQHCLNRNTYNAQIYKLSELYPDLEKFAPQLKIFYNKQHYAGSWSGIDEHGNKRDLMRMSLSDMPYKVREWLKRETKQKHFSVQEDNVFFAPGAIYPILPLWVDEPEDADLECENVFDDLENYSNEPKDGKVLGKVTHSAGGKNEVKFTVEALVVKKKGKAPTRKENDEL
;
A
#
# COMPACT_ATOMS: atom_id res chain seq x y z
N MET A 1 14.45 -35.82 71.20
CA MET A 1 15.89 -35.67 70.89
C MET A 1 16.10 -35.79 69.39
N ARG A 2 16.60 -34.74 68.72
CA ARG A 2 17.34 -34.79 67.43
C ARG A 2 17.99 -33.42 67.20
N PHE A 3 19.29 -33.35 67.50
CA PHE A 3 20.26 -32.35 67.01
C PHE A 3 20.53 -32.64 65.51
N SER A 4 21.14 -31.80 64.65
CA SER A 4 21.46 -30.36 64.63
C SER A 4 21.97 -30.00 63.21
N HIS A 5 22.25 -28.71 62.98
CA HIS A 5 23.04 -28.11 61.88
C HIS A 5 22.28 -27.82 60.56
N VAL A 6 22.13 -26.60 60.00
CA VAL A 6 22.77 -25.25 60.08
C VAL A 6 23.78 -24.95 58.94
N LEU A 7 23.57 -23.80 58.25
CA LEU A 7 24.46 -23.08 57.30
C LEU A 7 24.74 -23.75 55.92
N SER A 8 25.01 -23.05 54.80
CA SER A 8 24.88 -21.61 54.46
C SER A 8 24.78 -21.41 52.93
N THR A 9 24.53 -20.18 52.48
CA THR A 9 24.54 -19.72 51.07
C THR A 9 25.94 -19.58 50.47
N ALA A 10 26.08 -19.80 49.15
CA ALA A 10 27.17 -19.24 48.35
C ALA A 10 26.71 -18.92 46.91
N LEU A 11 26.80 -17.64 46.53
CA LEU A 11 26.73 -17.13 45.16
C LEU A 11 28.16 -17.01 44.63
N LEU A 12 28.42 -17.45 43.40
CA LEU A 12 29.61 -17.05 42.64
C LEU A 12 29.31 -17.08 41.14
N ALA A 13 29.72 -16.02 40.43
CA ALA A 13 29.67 -15.89 38.98
C ALA A 13 31.06 -15.55 38.45
N ALA A 14 31.45 -16.07 37.28
CA ALA A 14 32.65 -15.68 36.54
C ALA A 14 32.56 -16.09 35.05
N THR A 15 33.41 -15.49 34.22
CA THR A 15 33.43 -15.60 32.73
C THR A 15 34.85 -16.04 32.26
N SER A 16 35.27 -16.14 30.99
CA SER A 16 34.72 -15.86 29.64
C SER A 16 35.70 -16.40 28.57
N TYR A 17 35.23 -16.65 27.34
CA TYR A 17 36.03 -16.86 26.09
C TYR A 17 36.89 -18.14 26.01
N ALA A 18 37.40 -18.61 24.87
CA ALA A 18 36.96 -18.69 23.45
C ALA A 18 38.07 -19.43 22.64
N ALA A 19 37.75 -20.18 21.58
CA ALA A 19 38.58 -20.43 20.37
C ALA A 19 38.01 -21.58 19.49
N ASP A 20 38.18 -21.44 18.16
CA ASP A 20 37.66 -22.31 17.10
C ASP A 20 38.55 -23.51 16.72
N GLU A 21 37.98 -24.50 16.03
CA GLU A 21 38.31 -24.91 14.63
C GLU A 21 37.39 -26.09 14.22
N SER A 22 36.51 -25.91 13.21
CA SER A 22 36.69 -26.30 11.79
C SER A 22 36.41 -27.81 11.53
N SER A 23 35.66 -28.29 10.51
CA SER A 23 35.08 -27.67 9.30
C SER A 23 33.85 -28.43 8.75
N SER A 24 32.97 -27.72 8.00
CA SER A 24 32.12 -28.20 6.89
C SER A 24 30.91 -29.14 7.14
N PRO A 25 29.90 -29.19 6.24
CA PRO A 25 29.41 -28.14 5.33
C PRO A 25 27.88 -28.01 5.38
N ASN A 26 27.33 -26.93 5.94
CA ASN A 26 25.87 -26.79 6.02
C ASN A 26 25.29 -26.01 4.82
N ALA A 27 24.42 -26.70 4.09
CA ALA A 27 23.47 -26.27 3.06
C ALA A 27 23.56 -24.81 2.54
N SER A 28 23.71 -24.68 1.21
CA SER A 28 23.30 -23.49 0.48
C SER A 28 21.79 -23.28 0.62
N GLY A 29 21.39 -22.60 1.69
CA GLY A 29 20.05 -22.04 1.78
C GLY A 29 19.88 -21.03 0.65
N ALA A 30 18.94 -21.31 -0.26
CA ALA A 30 18.48 -20.29 -1.19
C ALA A 30 18.06 -19.07 -0.36
N ALA A 31 18.59 -17.89 -0.71
CA ALA A 31 18.16 -16.65 -0.07
C ALA A 31 16.64 -16.55 -0.21
N ALA A 32 15.93 -16.39 0.91
CA ALA A 32 14.49 -16.19 0.87
C ALA A 32 14.22 -14.93 0.04
N GLU A 33 13.46 -15.07 -1.05
CA GLU A 33 13.12 -13.95 -1.91
C GLU A 33 12.34 -12.89 -1.11
N ASP A 34 12.67 -11.61 -1.32
CA ASP A 34 12.00 -10.52 -0.64
C ASP A 34 10.50 -10.50 -0.98
N PRO A 35 9.59 -10.17 -0.04
CA PRO A 35 8.17 -10.24 -0.30
C PRO A 35 7.77 -9.18 -1.34
N ILE A 36 6.85 -9.54 -2.25
CA ILE A 36 6.37 -8.64 -3.32
C ILE A 36 5.69 -7.41 -2.69
N PRO A 37 6.11 -6.16 -3.00
CA PRO A 37 5.47 -4.94 -2.49
C PRO A 37 3.98 -4.88 -2.81
N VAL A 38 3.17 -4.39 -1.87
CA VAL A 38 1.70 -4.36 -2.03
C VAL A 38 1.27 -3.55 -3.26
N GLY A 39 2.01 -2.51 -3.63
CA GLY A 39 1.82 -1.78 -4.88
C GLY A 39 1.94 -2.69 -6.11
N ALA A 40 2.94 -3.56 -6.20
CA ALA A 40 3.08 -4.48 -7.34
C ALA A 40 1.97 -5.53 -7.43
N LEU A 41 1.33 -5.85 -6.30
CA LEU A 41 0.14 -6.71 -6.27
C LEU A 41 -1.10 -5.98 -6.81
N TRP A 42 -1.30 -4.71 -6.42
CA TRP A 42 -2.53 -3.96 -6.68
C TRP A 42 -2.48 -3.01 -7.89
N THR A 43 -1.32 -2.68 -8.43
CA THR A 43 -1.19 -1.84 -9.65
C THR A 43 -2.00 -2.46 -10.78
N ALA A 44 -2.88 -1.65 -11.38
CA ALA A 44 -3.74 -2.05 -12.48
C ALA A 44 -2.94 -2.60 -13.67
N LYS A 45 -3.14 -3.89 -13.98
CA LYS A 45 -2.55 -4.58 -15.14
C LYS A 45 -3.44 -4.55 -16.39
N TRP A 46 -4.60 -3.89 -16.29
CA TRP A 46 -5.57 -3.74 -17.36
C TRP A 46 -5.40 -2.43 -18.14
N ASP A 47 -5.84 -2.46 -19.39
CA ASP A 47 -5.83 -1.35 -20.33
C ASP A 47 -7.21 -1.16 -20.98
N THR A 48 -7.29 -0.28 -21.99
CA THR A 48 -8.53 -0.03 -22.74
C THR A 48 -9.00 -1.22 -23.58
N VAL A 49 -8.13 -2.22 -23.83
CA VAL A 49 -8.47 -3.46 -24.55
C VAL A 49 -9.12 -4.45 -23.58
N ALA A 50 -8.53 -4.64 -22.39
CA ALA A 50 -9.07 -5.47 -21.32
C ALA A 50 -10.47 -5.01 -20.83
N LEU A 51 -10.79 -3.72 -20.98
CA LEU A 51 -12.11 -3.16 -20.65
C LEU A 51 -13.16 -3.28 -21.77
N GLN A 52 -12.80 -3.67 -23.00
CA GLN A 52 -13.77 -3.81 -24.11
C GLN A 52 -14.99 -4.71 -23.81
N PRO A 53 -14.86 -5.83 -23.07
CA PRO A 53 -16.00 -6.68 -22.70
C PRO A 53 -16.97 -6.06 -21.67
N TYR A 54 -16.66 -4.87 -21.15
CA TYR A 54 -17.40 -4.24 -20.06
C TYR A 54 -18.01 -2.89 -20.49
N THR A 55 -19.09 -2.51 -19.81
CA THR A 55 -19.59 -1.14 -19.71
C THR A 55 -19.01 -0.49 -18.47
N GLN A 56 -18.64 0.77 -18.57
CA GLN A 56 -18.08 1.57 -17.47
C GLN A 56 -19.19 2.44 -16.89
N HIS A 57 -19.31 2.47 -15.57
CA HIS A 57 -20.32 3.20 -14.81
C HIS A 57 -19.65 3.98 -13.68
N CYS A 58 -20.27 5.04 -13.21
CA CYS A 58 -19.80 5.85 -12.07
C CYS A 58 -18.34 6.33 -12.19
N LEU A 59 -17.83 6.54 -13.42
CA LEU A 59 -16.44 6.93 -13.61
C LEU A 59 -16.22 8.35 -13.08
N ASN A 60 -15.31 8.48 -12.11
CA ASN A 60 -14.83 9.79 -11.68
C ASN A 60 -13.30 9.78 -11.51
N ARG A 61 -12.71 10.96 -11.38
CA ARG A 61 -11.27 11.15 -11.15
C ARG A 61 -11.00 12.37 -10.29
N ASN A 62 -10.08 12.20 -9.36
CA ASN A 62 -9.58 13.29 -8.53
C ASN A 62 -8.07 13.44 -8.72
N THR A 63 -7.56 14.65 -8.51
CA THR A 63 -6.14 14.95 -8.70
C THR A 63 -5.59 15.69 -7.50
N TYR A 64 -4.47 15.17 -7.00
CA TYR A 64 -3.82 15.62 -5.77
C TYR A 64 -2.43 16.14 -6.06
N ASN A 65 -2.02 17.15 -5.30
CA ASN A 65 -0.64 17.58 -5.22
C ASN A 65 -0.05 17.02 -3.93
N ALA A 66 1.17 16.50 -4.02
CA ALA A 66 1.91 15.94 -2.90
C ALA A 66 3.38 16.28 -3.06
N GLN A 67 4.15 15.99 -2.01
CA GLN A 67 5.59 16.01 -2.07
C GLN A 67 6.14 14.58 -2.15
N ILE A 68 7.22 14.37 -2.88
CA ILE A 68 7.95 13.09 -2.96
C ILE A 68 9.43 13.32 -2.70
N TYR A 69 9.99 12.51 -1.82
CA TYR A 69 11.38 12.53 -1.38
C TYR A 69 11.97 11.13 -1.52
N LYS A 70 13.29 11.00 -1.61
CA LYS A 70 13.99 9.75 -1.30
C LYS A 70 14.23 9.63 0.21
N LEU A 71 14.31 8.42 0.74
CA LEU A 71 14.60 8.21 2.17
C LEU A 71 16.00 8.75 2.59
N SER A 72 16.94 8.89 1.64
CA SER A 72 18.18 9.65 1.84
C SER A 72 17.99 11.14 2.16
N GLU A 73 16.90 11.75 1.68
CA GLU A 73 16.60 13.19 1.80
C GLU A 73 15.83 13.52 3.08
N LEU A 74 15.76 12.58 4.04
CA LEU A 74 15.25 12.83 5.39
C LEU A 74 15.94 14.01 6.10
N TYR A 75 17.17 14.35 5.71
CA TYR A 75 17.92 15.49 6.22
C TYR A 75 18.48 16.32 5.04
N PRO A 76 18.42 17.66 5.10
CA PRO A 76 17.75 18.46 6.13
C PRO A 76 16.22 18.54 5.96
N ASP A 77 15.70 18.25 4.77
CA ASP A 77 14.34 18.64 4.34
C ASP A 77 13.19 18.07 5.21
N LEU A 78 13.39 16.94 5.91
CA LEU A 78 12.38 16.30 6.78
C LEU A 78 12.89 16.03 8.22
N GLU A 79 13.91 16.75 8.68
CA GLU A 79 14.62 16.48 9.94
C GLU A 79 13.68 16.32 11.15
N LYS A 80 12.64 17.17 11.26
CA LYS A 80 11.63 17.13 12.32
C LYS A 80 10.90 15.77 12.41
N PHE A 81 10.62 15.15 11.28
CA PHE A 81 9.85 13.90 11.16
C PHE A 81 10.75 12.66 11.13
N ALA A 82 12.03 12.83 10.78
CA ALA A 82 12.99 11.75 10.58
C ALA A 82 13.11 10.74 11.74
N PRO A 83 13.03 11.11 13.04
CA PRO A 83 13.07 10.13 14.13
C PRO A 83 11.90 9.14 14.08
N GLN A 84 10.67 9.63 13.87
CA GLN A 84 9.47 8.80 13.79
C GLN A 84 9.42 8.02 12.47
N LEU A 85 9.83 8.63 11.35
CA LEU A 85 9.90 7.96 10.05
C LEU A 85 10.90 6.79 10.06
N LYS A 86 12.07 6.97 10.70
CA LYS A 86 13.06 5.89 10.89
C LYS A 86 12.49 4.72 11.69
N ILE A 87 11.66 4.97 12.70
CA ILE A 87 10.97 3.93 13.48
C ILE A 87 9.90 3.25 12.62
N PHE A 88 9.07 4.03 11.93
CA PHE A 88 7.98 3.53 11.09
C PHE A 88 8.48 2.61 9.97
N TYR A 89 9.53 2.99 9.26
CA TYR A 89 10.13 2.16 8.20
C TYR A 89 11.10 1.09 8.73
N ASN A 90 11.32 0.98 10.06
CA ASN A 90 12.11 -0.10 10.63
C ASN A 90 11.31 -1.41 10.62
N LYS A 91 11.84 -2.45 9.97
CA LYS A 91 11.24 -3.80 9.89
C LYS A 91 9.81 -3.83 9.31
N GLN A 92 9.33 -2.73 8.72
CA GLN A 92 8.10 -2.71 7.96
C GLN A 92 8.38 -3.00 6.50
N HIS A 93 7.49 -3.80 5.90
CA HIS A 93 7.54 -4.13 4.49
C HIS A 93 7.13 -2.90 3.67
N TYR A 94 7.97 -2.51 2.72
CA TYR A 94 7.79 -1.29 1.96
C TYR A 94 6.73 -1.52 0.87
N ALA A 95 5.73 -0.63 0.81
CA ALA A 95 4.60 -0.80 -0.09
C ALA A 95 4.95 -0.65 -1.60
N GLY A 96 6.16 -0.18 -1.92
CA GLY A 96 6.66 -0.03 -3.28
C GLY A 96 6.67 1.42 -3.76
N SER A 97 7.44 1.69 -4.83
CA SER A 97 7.29 2.89 -5.66
C SER A 97 5.98 2.86 -6.47
N TRP A 98 5.74 3.82 -7.36
CA TRP A 98 4.60 3.80 -8.29
C TRP A 98 4.54 2.51 -9.13
N SER A 99 5.69 1.94 -9.50
CA SER A 99 5.77 0.67 -10.22
C SER A 99 5.72 -0.55 -9.31
N GLY A 100 5.47 -0.37 -8.00
CA GLY A 100 5.47 -1.45 -7.02
C GLY A 100 6.87 -2.01 -6.70
N ILE A 101 7.95 -1.26 -6.96
CA ILE A 101 9.33 -1.74 -6.77
C ILE A 101 9.84 -1.30 -5.40
N ASP A 102 10.54 -2.19 -4.68
CA ASP A 102 11.35 -1.81 -3.50
C ASP A 102 12.81 -1.59 -3.92
N GLU A 103 13.21 -0.32 -4.07
CA GLU A 103 14.60 0.04 -4.37
C GLU A 103 15.57 -0.16 -3.18
N HIS A 104 15.02 -0.52 -2.01
CA HIS A 104 15.70 -0.77 -0.74
C HIS A 104 16.39 0.44 -0.09
N GLY A 105 16.34 0.46 1.25
CA GLY A 105 17.03 1.44 2.09
C GLY A 105 16.80 2.89 1.63
N ASN A 106 17.90 3.62 1.44
CA ASN A 106 17.92 5.06 1.15
C ASN A 106 17.28 5.46 -0.19
N LYS A 107 17.07 4.51 -1.11
CA LYS A 107 16.46 4.76 -2.43
C LYS A 107 14.93 4.70 -2.42
N ARG A 108 14.31 4.21 -1.33
CA ARG A 108 12.85 4.16 -1.21
C ARG A 108 12.24 5.56 -1.34
N ASP A 109 11.12 5.63 -2.06
CA ASP A 109 10.32 6.85 -2.21
C ASP A 109 9.47 7.08 -0.97
N LEU A 110 9.33 8.35 -0.62
CA LEU A 110 8.58 8.83 0.54
C LEU A 110 7.67 9.96 0.07
N MET A 111 6.39 9.65 -0.08
CA MET A 111 5.32 10.62 -0.27
C MET A 111 5.06 11.34 1.05
N ARG A 112 4.73 12.63 0.94
CA ARG A 112 4.22 13.47 2.02
C ARG A 112 3.03 14.28 1.50
N MET A 113 1.94 14.29 2.25
CA MET A 113 0.78 15.16 2.04
C MET A 113 0.36 15.79 3.36
N SER A 114 -0.31 16.94 3.30
CA SER A 114 -1.07 17.42 4.46
C SER A 114 -2.29 16.54 4.68
N LEU A 115 -2.65 16.30 5.93
CA LEU A 115 -3.91 15.65 6.30
C LEU A 115 -5.13 16.50 5.91
N SER A 116 -4.97 17.81 5.67
CA SER A 116 -6.04 18.65 5.09
C SER A 116 -6.35 18.30 3.63
N ASP A 117 -5.33 17.87 2.88
CA ASP A 117 -5.37 17.75 1.41
C ASP A 117 -5.72 16.32 0.98
N MET A 118 -5.84 15.40 1.93
CA MET A 118 -6.34 14.05 1.72
C MET A 118 -7.89 14.04 1.67
N PRO A 119 -8.48 13.20 0.79
CA PRO A 119 -9.93 13.02 0.72
C PRO A 119 -10.55 12.61 2.05
N TYR A 120 -11.78 13.05 2.30
CA TYR A 120 -12.49 12.72 3.54
C TYR A 120 -12.52 11.21 3.82
N LYS A 121 -12.83 10.40 2.78
CA LYS A 121 -12.88 8.94 2.85
C LYS A 121 -11.54 8.32 3.28
N VAL A 122 -10.41 8.80 2.74
CA VAL A 122 -9.05 8.39 3.17
C VAL A 122 -8.78 8.77 4.63
N ARG A 123 -9.17 9.98 5.06
CA ARG A 123 -8.94 10.45 6.45
C ARG A 123 -9.72 9.62 7.46
N GLU A 124 -10.98 9.30 7.17
CA GLU A 124 -11.79 8.43 8.03
C GLU A 124 -11.30 6.99 8.02
N TRP A 125 -10.81 6.48 6.88
CA TRP A 125 -10.15 5.17 6.81
C TRP A 125 -8.89 5.13 7.67
N LEU A 126 -8.02 6.14 7.62
CA LEU A 126 -6.80 6.23 8.45
C LEU A 126 -7.11 6.25 9.96
N LYS A 127 -8.21 6.89 10.38
CA LYS A 127 -8.66 6.90 11.77
C LYS A 127 -9.19 5.53 12.21
N ARG A 128 -9.93 4.84 11.33
CA ARG A 128 -10.56 3.54 11.61
C ARG A 128 -9.52 2.42 11.63
N GLU A 129 -8.67 2.35 10.62
CA GLU A 129 -7.72 1.26 10.40
C GLU A 129 -6.40 1.49 11.16
N THR A 130 -6.48 1.63 12.49
CA THR A 130 -5.32 1.93 13.37
C THR A 130 -4.17 0.92 13.31
N LYS A 131 -4.33 -0.23 12.64
CA LYS A 131 -3.31 -1.28 12.47
C LYS A 131 -2.60 -1.26 11.12
N GLN A 132 -2.97 -0.37 10.19
CA GLN A 132 -2.28 -0.27 8.91
C GLN A 132 -0.79 0.11 9.07
N LYS A 133 0.04 -0.32 8.11
CA LYS A 133 1.51 -0.26 8.17
C LYS A 133 2.13 0.45 6.96
N HIS A 134 1.37 1.32 6.30
CA HIS A 134 1.78 1.94 5.04
C HIS A 134 1.67 3.46 5.03
N PHE A 135 0.95 4.04 6.00
CA PHE A 135 0.82 5.47 6.25
C PHE A 135 1.28 5.80 7.69
N SER A 136 2.17 6.78 7.82
CA SER A 136 2.64 7.37 9.08
C SER A 136 2.04 8.76 9.21
N VAL A 137 1.03 8.92 10.07
CA VAL A 137 0.45 10.22 10.41
C VAL A 137 1.27 10.87 11.55
N GLN A 138 1.77 12.09 11.31
CA GLN A 138 2.57 12.86 12.26
C GLN A 138 2.14 14.32 12.22
N GLU A 139 1.55 14.82 13.32
CA GLU A 139 0.87 16.12 13.31
C GLU A 139 -0.15 16.17 12.16
N ASP A 140 -0.18 17.25 11.37
CA ASP A 140 -1.02 17.37 10.18
C ASP A 140 -0.36 16.80 8.90
N ASN A 141 0.66 15.95 9.00
CA ASN A 141 1.36 15.38 7.84
C ASN A 141 1.14 13.87 7.76
N VAL A 142 0.87 13.36 6.57
CA VAL A 142 0.80 11.92 6.29
C VAL A 142 1.91 11.51 5.35
N PHE A 143 2.73 10.58 5.80
CA PHE A 143 3.87 10.03 5.09
C PHE A 143 3.58 8.60 4.64
N PHE A 144 3.86 8.26 3.38
CA PHE A 144 3.59 6.94 2.83
C PHE A 144 4.53 6.61 1.68
N ALA A 145 4.64 5.34 1.31
CA ALA A 145 5.30 4.98 0.04
C ALA A 145 4.29 5.15 -1.11
N PRO A 146 4.68 5.51 -2.34
CA PRO A 146 3.72 5.68 -3.44
C PRO A 146 2.83 4.46 -3.68
N GLY A 147 3.38 3.25 -3.51
CA GLY A 147 2.64 1.99 -3.63
C GLY A 147 1.58 1.75 -2.54
N ALA A 148 1.58 2.53 -1.46
CA ALA A 148 0.64 2.39 -0.34
C ALA A 148 -0.80 2.75 -0.68
N ILE A 149 -1.03 3.59 -1.71
CA ILE A 149 -2.38 4.03 -2.08
C ILE A 149 -3.15 2.97 -2.86
N TYR A 150 -2.46 2.02 -3.52
CA TYR A 150 -3.10 1.07 -4.43
C TYR A 150 -4.21 0.22 -3.78
N PRO A 151 -4.07 -0.34 -2.55
CA PRO A 151 -5.15 -1.10 -1.92
C PRO A 151 -6.42 -0.31 -1.57
N ILE A 152 -6.38 1.03 -1.64
CA ILE A 152 -7.46 1.92 -1.20
C ILE A 152 -7.86 2.95 -2.26
N LEU A 153 -7.48 2.78 -3.54
CA LEU A 153 -7.71 3.78 -4.60
C LEU A 153 -9.14 4.34 -4.69
N PRO A 154 -10.22 3.56 -4.51
CA PRO A 154 -11.58 4.11 -4.57
C PRO A 154 -11.82 5.22 -3.54
N LEU A 155 -11.25 5.11 -2.34
CA LEU A 155 -11.37 6.16 -1.30
C LEU A 155 -10.68 7.48 -1.69
N TRP A 156 -9.80 7.46 -2.70
CA TRP A 156 -9.15 8.65 -3.27
C TRP A 156 -9.96 9.29 -4.40
N VAL A 157 -11.21 8.87 -4.61
CA VAL A 157 -12.08 9.42 -5.66
C VAL A 157 -13.41 9.78 -5.02
N ASP A 158 -13.86 11.01 -5.26
CA ASP A 158 -15.16 11.48 -4.83
C ASP A 158 -16.25 10.89 -5.73
N GLU A 159 -17.50 10.88 -5.30
CA GLU A 159 -18.60 10.48 -6.18
C GLU A 159 -18.78 11.50 -7.32
N PRO A 160 -19.20 11.06 -8.53
CA PRO A 160 -19.45 11.99 -9.63
C PRO A 160 -20.59 12.96 -9.26
N GLU A 161 -20.50 14.22 -9.69
CA GLU A 161 -21.51 15.25 -9.35
C GLU A 161 -22.90 14.89 -9.90
N ASP A 162 -22.95 14.25 -11.07
CA ASP A 162 -24.15 13.69 -11.71
C ASP A 162 -24.38 12.21 -11.30
N ALA A 163 -24.07 11.82 -10.05
CA ALA A 163 -24.32 10.47 -9.55
C ALA A 163 -25.82 10.14 -9.51
N ASP A 164 -26.26 9.22 -10.38
CA ASP A 164 -27.45 8.43 -10.13
C ASP A 164 -27.32 7.67 -8.79
N LEU A 165 -28.44 7.28 -8.19
CA LEU A 165 -28.47 6.47 -6.95
C LEU A 165 -27.68 5.14 -7.05
N GLU A 166 -27.38 4.66 -8.26
CA GLU A 166 -26.50 3.49 -8.48
C GLU A 166 -25.01 3.76 -8.18
N CYS A 167 -24.60 5.02 -8.07
CA CYS A 167 -23.22 5.44 -7.83
C CYS A 167 -22.96 5.92 -6.38
N GLU A 168 -24.02 6.10 -5.59
CA GLU A 168 -23.92 6.58 -4.20
C GLU A 168 -23.09 5.60 -3.33
N ASN A 169 -22.09 6.12 -2.62
CA ASN A 169 -21.16 5.36 -1.78
C ASN A 169 -20.40 4.20 -2.48
N VAL A 170 -20.44 4.10 -3.82
CA VAL A 170 -19.92 2.92 -4.54
C VAL A 170 -18.40 2.73 -4.40
N PHE A 171 -17.68 3.79 -4.04
CA PHE A 171 -16.24 3.79 -3.80
C PHE A 171 -15.84 3.53 -2.34
N ASP A 172 -16.79 3.45 -1.40
CA ASP A 172 -16.51 3.27 0.03
C ASP A 172 -16.26 1.81 0.40
N ASP A 173 -16.83 0.89 -0.40
CA ASP A 173 -16.71 -0.54 -0.20
C ASP A 173 -15.47 -1.13 -0.91
N LEU A 174 -14.40 -1.27 -0.13
CA LEU A 174 -13.16 -1.90 -0.56
C LEU A 174 -13.27 -3.41 -0.83
N GLU A 175 -14.34 -4.11 -0.40
CA GLU A 175 -14.58 -5.51 -0.78
C GLU A 175 -15.05 -5.64 -2.24
N ASN A 176 -15.60 -4.55 -2.78
CA ASN A 176 -15.94 -4.42 -4.20
C ASN A 176 -14.82 -3.83 -5.06
N TYR A 177 -13.68 -3.46 -4.47
CA TYR A 177 -12.49 -3.04 -5.20
C TYR A 177 -11.69 -4.23 -5.76
N SER A 178 -11.18 -4.08 -7.00
CA SER A 178 -10.38 -5.08 -7.70
C SER A 178 -9.29 -4.42 -8.54
N ASN A 179 -8.10 -5.04 -8.57
CA ASN A 179 -7.00 -4.72 -9.49
C ASN A 179 -7.20 -5.34 -10.90
N GLU A 180 -8.22 -6.18 -11.08
CA GLU A 180 -8.55 -6.91 -12.32
C GLU A 180 -10.01 -6.69 -12.76
N PRO A 181 -10.30 -6.50 -14.07
CA PRO A 181 -11.67 -6.33 -14.57
C PRO A 181 -12.55 -7.57 -14.34
N LYS A 182 -13.57 -7.42 -13.49
CA LYS A 182 -14.55 -8.46 -13.12
C LYS A 182 -15.93 -7.83 -13.01
N ASP A 183 -16.96 -8.59 -13.35
CA ASP A 183 -18.34 -8.08 -13.37
C ASP A 183 -18.79 -7.52 -12.00
N GLY A 184 -19.36 -6.32 -12.02
CA GLY A 184 -19.83 -5.61 -10.82
C GLY A 184 -18.73 -5.02 -9.93
N LYS A 185 -17.45 -5.12 -10.28
CA LYS A 185 -16.35 -4.62 -9.42
C LYS A 185 -15.94 -3.18 -9.75
N VAL A 186 -15.48 -2.49 -8.71
CA VAL A 186 -14.81 -1.20 -8.80
C VAL A 186 -13.37 -1.44 -9.23
N LEU A 187 -12.91 -0.71 -10.25
CA LEU A 187 -11.52 -0.63 -10.66
C LEU A 187 -10.97 0.74 -10.33
N GLY A 188 -9.66 0.79 -10.08
CA GLY A 188 -8.94 2.00 -9.74
C GLY A 188 -7.61 2.05 -10.49
N LYS A 189 -7.22 3.23 -10.94
CA LYS A 189 -5.97 3.48 -11.67
C LYS A 189 -5.34 4.78 -11.21
N VAL A 190 -4.00 4.81 -11.20
CA VAL A 190 -3.21 5.99 -10.88
C VAL A 190 -2.42 6.42 -12.10
N THR A 191 -2.39 7.71 -12.38
CA THR A 191 -1.39 8.36 -13.22
C THR A 191 -0.67 9.42 -12.39
N HIS A 192 0.59 9.71 -12.71
CA HIS A 192 1.37 10.72 -11.99
C HIS A 192 2.33 11.46 -12.92
N SER A 193 2.74 12.65 -12.50
CA SER A 193 3.72 13.50 -13.17
C SER A 193 4.56 14.23 -12.13
N ALA A 194 5.88 14.28 -12.34
CA ALA A 194 6.77 15.14 -11.55
C ALA A 194 6.44 16.63 -11.80
N GLY A 195 6.53 17.44 -10.74
CA GLY A 195 6.40 18.90 -10.78
C GLY A 195 7.75 19.60 -10.63
N GLY A 196 7.80 20.62 -9.77
CA GLY A 196 9.05 21.22 -9.29
C GLY A 196 9.85 20.32 -8.35
N LYS A 197 10.81 20.91 -7.60
CA LYS A 197 11.66 20.16 -6.66
C LYS A 197 10.78 19.44 -5.63
N ASN A 198 10.85 18.12 -5.61
CA ASN A 198 10.13 17.23 -4.70
C ASN A 198 8.60 17.36 -4.80
N GLU A 199 8.06 17.95 -5.87
CA GLU A 199 6.62 18.02 -6.12
C GLU A 199 6.18 16.86 -7.01
N VAL A 200 5.03 16.26 -6.69
CA VAL A 200 4.38 15.28 -7.55
C VAL A 200 2.89 15.56 -7.60
N LYS A 201 2.34 15.50 -8.81
CA LYS A 201 0.91 15.54 -9.06
C LYS A 201 0.47 14.14 -9.47
N PHE A 202 -0.55 13.61 -8.81
CA PHE A 202 -1.13 12.31 -9.17
C PHE A 202 -2.64 12.38 -9.28
N THR A 203 -3.17 11.68 -10.27
CA THR A 203 -4.60 11.55 -10.53
C THR A 203 -4.99 10.13 -10.23
N VAL A 204 -6.01 9.96 -9.39
CA VAL A 204 -6.67 8.67 -9.18
C VAL A 204 -7.98 8.68 -9.96
N GLU A 205 -8.18 7.65 -10.75
CA GLU A 205 -9.41 7.37 -11.48
C GLU A 205 -10.04 6.11 -10.89
N ALA A 206 -11.35 6.13 -10.65
CA ALA A 206 -12.11 4.96 -10.23
C ALA A 206 -13.40 4.85 -11.05
N LEU A 207 -13.83 3.62 -11.31
CA LEU A 207 -15.05 3.31 -12.06
C LEU A 207 -15.59 1.91 -11.70
N VAL A 208 -16.88 1.70 -11.88
CA VAL A 208 -17.52 0.38 -11.81
C VAL A 208 -17.53 -0.23 -13.21
N VAL A 209 -17.21 -1.53 -13.32
CA VAL A 209 -17.35 -2.27 -14.58
C VAL A 209 -18.46 -3.31 -14.51
N LYS A 210 -19.43 -3.23 -15.43
CA LYS A 210 -20.49 -4.23 -15.61
C LYS A 210 -20.28 -4.95 -16.93
N LYS A 211 -20.29 -6.29 -16.96
CA LYS A 211 -19.98 -7.09 -18.15
C LYS A 211 -21.07 -6.92 -19.20
N LYS A 212 -20.69 -6.67 -20.46
CA LYS A 212 -21.64 -6.62 -21.57
C LYS A 212 -22.32 -7.97 -21.70
N GLY A 213 -23.66 -7.97 -21.71
CA GLY A 213 -24.43 -9.19 -21.95
C GLY A 213 -24.07 -9.81 -23.30
N LYS A 214 -24.22 -11.14 -23.43
CA LYS A 214 -24.15 -11.77 -24.75
C LYS A 214 -25.19 -11.10 -25.66
N ALA A 215 -24.76 -10.62 -26.81
CA ALA A 215 -25.69 -10.23 -27.87
C ALA A 215 -26.64 -11.42 -28.12
N PRO A 216 -27.97 -11.20 -28.25
CA PRO A 216 -28.89 -12.28 -28.52
C PRO A 216 -28.50 -12.93 -29.84
N THR A 217 -28.07 -14.20 -29.78
CA THR A 217 -27.87 -15.01 -30.98
C THR A 217 -29.22 -15.09 -31.68
N ARG A 218 -29.33 -14.39 -32.81
CA ARG A 218 -30.49 -14.45 -33.70
C ARG A 218 -30.73 -15.93 -33.98
N LYS A 219 -31.86 -16.46 -33.49
CA LYS A 219 -32.32 -17.78 -33.92
C LYS A 219 -32.59 -17.65 -35.41
N GLU A 220 -31.81 -18.37 -36.19
CA GLU A 220 -32.14 -18.66 -37.57
C GLU A 220 -33.43 -19.48 -37.51
N ASN A 221 -34.52 -18.91 -38.03
CA ASN A 221 -35.78 -19.62 -38.12
C ASN A 221 -35.62 -20.58 -39.30
N ASP A 222 -35.32 -21.85 -39.02
CA ASP A 222 -35.49 -22.91 -40.00
C ASP A 222 -36.96 -22.91 -40.46
N GLU A 223 -37.17 -22.87 -41.77
CA GLU A 223 -38.48 -22.96 -42.41
C GLU A 223 -39.05 -24.38 -42.26
N LEU A 224 -40.38 -24.46 -42.06
CA LEU A 224 -41.27 -25.51 -42.60
C LEU A 224 -42.75 -25.13 -42.42
#